data_AF-A0AB40A2X1-F1
#
_entry.id   AF-A0AB40A2X1-F1
#
_cell.length_a   1.000
_cell.length_b   1.000
_cell.length_c   1.000
_cell.angle_alpha   90.00
_cell.angle_beta   90.00
_cell.angle_gamma   90.00
#
_symmetry.space_group_name_H-M   'P 1'
#
loop_
_entity.id
_entity.type
_entity.pdbx_description
1 polymer ?
#
loop_
_entity_poly.entity_id
_entity_poly.type
_entity_poly.pdbx_seq_one_letter_code
_entity_poly.pdbx_strand_id
1 'polypeptide(L)'
;MASSSAWLVLILGIGFSGALDFNTQTNTSKLLTVLDTSAPVQELLYHIDVWRNEAAFLALETPAPSNLESVIRSEVGGDWERGRLVLQLANQARTVELKEAIYTALWKELQQTKQIYDPSKILDFYIQLSLHTDVPLQLMEVIYRAFINRSAQLLEAPFHTNSRDATFPLVSSLVQRLTFSTLDYLRDILEVLYDAVLALETPLSVVQRLGNFTASLTQLAQANLQLLGREELKRGDPLVQQALQSNLRNLLERPGFEQEVESLLQAEIYAHLPKDEQLLYTARKVCIRNVTDGNSYIYECPQTYLICSNVRDPKKASYFIQRGHSSDSRPQFAFYSAFWRNRYILMEPATAAAHNATNSITKNVYSRTNINWWRVVYGNGGISLYDAATEKSVLCGGDPLHWDGEEHHVYTRHASELSAHQAECTWALEDCSEAA
;
A
#
# COMPACT_ATOMS: atom_id res chain seq x y z
N MET A 1 45.45 39.36 -7.02
CA MET A 1 46.33 38.38 -7.70
C MET A 1 45.38 37.44 -8.43
N ALA A 2 45.17 37.67 -9.74
CA ALA A 2 45.80 36.93 -10.85
C ALA A 2 45.17 35.52 -11.00
N SER A 3 44.18 35.31 -11.87
CA SER A 3 44.23 35.14 -13.36
C SER A 3 44.92 33.83 -13.77
N SER A 4 44.28 32.89 -14.48
CA SER A 4 43.83 32.94 -15.90
C SER A 4 42.52 32.14 -16.11
N SER A 5 41.49 32.54 -16.90
CA SER A 5 41.34 32.77 -18.36
C SER A 5 41.50 31.51 -19.22
N ALA A 6 40.63 31.16 -20.19
CA ALA A 6 39.91 31.96 -21.21
C ALA A 6 38.42 31.47 -21.41
N TRP A 7 37.43 32.14 -22.04
CA TRP A 7 37.32 33.02 -23.25
C TRP A 7 37.62 32.23 -24.57
N LEU A 8 36.85 32.19 -25.67
CA LEU A 8 35.61 32.83 -26.22
C LEU A 8 34.74 31.72 -26.90
N VAL A 9 33.40 31.77 -27.08
CA VAL A 9 32.48 32.62 -27.90
C VAL A 9 32.62 32.47 -29.43
N LEU A 10 31.53 31.96 -30.06
CA LEU A 10 31.11 31.94 -31.48
C LEU A 10 32.10 31.58 -32.62
N ILE A 11 31.63 30.73 -33.55
CA ILE A 11 31.30 31.15 -34.94
C ILE A 11 30.31 30.12 -35.57
N LEU A 12 29.28 30.63 -36.25
CA LEU A 12 28.42 29.89 -37.18
C LEU A 12 29.11 29.80 -38.55
N GLY A 13 29.07 28.64 -39.21
CA GLY A 13 29.03 28.61 -40.68
C GLY A 13 29.94 27.60 -41.40
N ILE A 14 29.29 26.55 -41.91
CA ILE A 14 29.47 25.98 -43.27
C ILE A 14 30.87 25.43 -43.66
N GLY A 15 30.91 24.12 -43.96
CA GLY A 15 31.56 23.66 -45.20
C GLY A 15 32.31 22.32 -45.17
N PHE A 16 31.67 21.26 -45.68
CA PHE A 16 32.25 20.06 -46.34
C PHE A 16 33.27 19.18 -45.54
N SER A 17 33.33 17.86 -45.66
CA SER A 17 32.55 16.86 -46.41
C SER A 17 32.97 15.42 -46.04
N GLY A 18 32.02 14.47 -46.08
CA GLY A 18 32.27 13.03 -46.05
C GLY A 18 32.32 12.40 -44.63
N ALA A 19 31.73 11.23 -44.36
CA ALA A 19 31.11 10.27 -45.28
C ALA A 19 29.58 10.25 -45.18
N LEU A 20 28.91 10.37 -46.32
CA LEU A 20 27.52 9.96 -46.52
C LEU A 20 27.52 8.51 -46.94
N ASP A 21 27.31 7.57 -46.00
CA ASP A 21 26.81 6.26 -46.39
C ASP A 21 25.31 6.39 -46.69
N PHE A 22 25.03 6.55 -47.98
CA PHE A 22 23.69 6.52 -48.55
C PHE A 22 23.07 5.14 -48.32
N ASN A 23 22.25 5.01 -47.26
CA ASN A 23 21.12 4.08 -47.29
C ASN A 23 19.80 4.86 -47.34
N THR A 24 19.61 5.58 -48.45
CA THR A 24 18.33 6.19 -48.79
C THR A 24 17.35 5.10 -49.22
N GLN A 25 16.74 4.43 -48.25
CA GLN A 25 15.36 3.99 -48.41
C GLN A 25 14.47 5.20 -48.16
N THR A 26 14.07 5.87 -49.24
CA THR A 26 13.00 6.87 -49.25
C THR A 26 11.66 6.19 -48.97
N ASN A 27 11.42 5.82 -47.72
CA ASN A 27 10.11 5.41 -47.23
C ASN A 27 9.37 6.66 -46.77
N THR A 28 8.68 7.32 -47.71
CA THR A 28 7.61 8.26 -47.38
C THR A 28 6.53 7.48 -46.63
N SER A 29 6.27 7.85 -45.37
CA SER A 29 5.24 7.18 -44.56
C SER A 29 3.90 7.26 -45.28
N LYS A 30 3.26 6.10 -45.48
CA LYS A 30 1.97 6.01 -46.17
C LYS A 30 0.85 6.66 -45.37
N LEU A 31 1.03 6.79 -44.05
CA LEU A 31 0.07 7.49 -43.22
C LEU A 31 0.12 9.00 -43.46
N LEU A 32 1.33 9.58 -43.59
CA LEU A 32 1.49 11.01 -43.89
C LEU A 32 0.89 11.38 -45.23
N THR A 33 1.06 10.56 -46.28
CA THR A 33 0.42 10.82 -47.58
C THR A 33 -1.11 10.69 -47.54
N VAL A 34 -1.68 9.84 -46.68
CA VAL A 34 -3.14 9.77 -46.45
C VAL A 34 -3.67 10.98 -45.66
N LEU A 35 -2.85 11.56 -44.77
CA LEU A 35 -3.21 12.76 -44.01
C LEU A 35 -3.14 14.04 -44.86
N ASP A 36 -2.08 14.19 -45.66
CA ASP A 36 -1.88 15.35 -46.53
C ASP A 36 -2.89 15.44 -47.69
N THR A 37 -3.46 14.31 -48.12
CA THR A 37 -4.45 14.24 -49.22
C THR A 37 -5.91 14.47 -48.77
N SER A 38 -6.13 14.99 -47.56
CA SER A 38 -7.47 15.13 -46.95
C SER A 38 -8.33 16.29 -47.50
N ALA A 39 -8.72 16.17 -48.78
CA ALA A 39 -9.91 16.77 -49.37
C ALA A 39 -11.15 15.85 -49.16
N PRO A 40 -12.40 16.22 -49.54
CA PRO A 40 -13.60 15.65 -48.91
C PRO A 40 -13.77 14.15 -49.17
N VAL A 41 -14.43 13.48 -48.22
CA VAL A 41 -14.51 12.01 -48.03
C VAL A 41 -14.75 11.18 -49.31
N GLN A 42 -15.45 11.70 -50.33
CA GLN A 42 -15.56 11.07 -51.66
C GLN A 42 -14.22 10.77 -52.34
N GLU A 43 -13.22 11.64 -52.22
CA GLU A 43 -11.97 11.53 -52.99
C GLU A 43 -11.01 10.49 -52.40
N LEU A 44 -11.08 10.31 -51.07
CA LEU A 44 -10.35 9.28 -50.32
C LEU A 44 -10.89 7.87 -50.64
N LEU A 45 -12.19 7.74 -50.93
CA LEU A 45 -12.79 6.52 -51.49
C LEU A 45 -12.34 6.30 -52.95
N TYR A 46 -12.34 7.34 -53.78
CA TYR A 46 -11.91 7.25 -55.17
C TYR A 46 -10.43 6.83 -55.33
N HIS A 47 -9.53 7.32 -54.49
CA HIS A 47 -8.12 6.88 -54.52
C HIS A 47 -7.91 5.42 -54.08
N ILE A 48 -8.86 4.81 -53.36
CA ILE A 48 -8.85 3.39 -53.05
C ILE A 48 -9.31 2.55 -54.26
N ASP A 49 -10.24 3.05 -55.07
CA ASP A 49 -10.77 2.32 -56.24
C ASP A 49 -9.94 2.47 -57.53
N VAL A 50 -9.24 3.58 -57.73
CA VAL A 50 -8.50 3.85 -58.99
C VAL A 50 -7.30 2.91 -59.21
N TRP A 51 -6.72 2.32 -58.15
CA TRP A 51 -5.62 1.34 -58.29
C TRP A 51 -6.07 -0.09 -58.69
N ARG A 52 -7.37 -0.31 -58.96
CA ARG A 52 -7.89 -1.66 -59.27
C ARG A 52 -8.40 -1.89 -60.69
N ASN A 53 -8.27 -0.91 -61.59
CA ASN A 53 -8.78 -1.00 -62.96
C ASN A 53 -7.72 -0.73 -64.05
N GLU A 54 -6.66 -1.55 -64.08
CA GLU A 54 -5.91 -1.76 -65.33
C GLU A 54 -5.28 -3.17 -65.45
N ALA A 55 -6.07 -4.23 -65.19
CA ALA A 55 -6.01 -5.50 -65.93
C ALA A 55 -7.08 -6.52 -65.47
N ALA A 56 -7.76 -7.14 -66.43
CA ALA A 56 -8.52 -8.40 -66.33
C ALA A 56 -9.74 -8.46 -65.38
N PHE A 57 -10.88 -8.05 -65.95
CA PHE A 57 -12.16 -8.77 -65.86
C PHE A 57 -12.07 -10.25 -65.44
N LEU A 58 -12.77 -10.64 -64.35
CA LEU A 58 -13.96 -11.52 -64.39
C LEU A 58 -14.46 -11.89 -62.98
N ALA A 59 -15.76 -11.62 -62.73
CA ALA A 59 -16.67 -12.23 -61.75
C ALA A 59 -16.28 -12.37 -60.25
N LEU A 60 -17.08 -11.69 -59.40
CA LEU A 60 -17.70 -12.13 -58.13
C LEU A 60 -16.97 -13.20 -57.25
N GLU A 61 -16.72 -13.01 -55.95
CA GLU A 61 -17.32 -12.13 -54.93
C GLU A 61 -16.29 -11.62 -53.88
N THR A 62 -16.61 -10.54 -53.14
CA THR A 62 -15.76 -9.84 -52.12
C THR A 62 -14.55 -9.06 -52.70
N PRO A 63 -13.88 -8.11 -51.98
CA PRO A 63 -13.98 -7.66 -50.57
C PRO A 63 -14.46 -6.17 -50.49
N ALA A 64 -14.16 -5.27 -49.53
CA ALA A 64 -13.28 -5.23 -48.34
C ALA A 64 -13.68 -4.12 -47.34
N PRO A 65 -13.43 -4.33 -46.03
CA PRO A 65 -13.04 -3.26 -45.11
C PRO A 65 -11.65 -3.56 -44.50
N SER A 66 -10.55 -3.24 -45.21
CA SER A 66 -9.22 -3.73 -44.83
C SER A 66 -7.99 -2.85 -45.15
N ASN A 67 -8.16 -1.69 -45.80
CA ASN A 67 -7.00 -0.94 -46.34
C ASN A 67 -6.29 -0.03 -45.32
N LEU A 68 -7.03 0.77 -44.54
CA LEU A 68 -6.41 1.72 -43.61
C LEU A 68 -5.77 1.01 -42.40
N GLU A 69 -6.47 0.03 -41.81
CA GLU A 69 -5.95 -0.77 -40.70
C GLU A 69 -4.66 -1.51 -41.08
N SER A 70 -4.58 -2.08 -42.29
CA SER A 70 -3.36 -2.75 -42.74
C SER A 70 -2.20 -1.79 -43.01
N VAL A 71 -2.46 -0.57 -43.52
CA VAL A 71 -1.45 0.48 -43.64
C VAL A 71 -0.91 0.90 -42.27
N ILE A 72 -1.78 1.25 -41.31
CA ILE A 72 -1.39 1.62 -39.94
C ILE A 72 -0.50 0.54 -39.32
N ARG A 73 -0.94 -0.72 -39.41
CA ARG A 73 -0.21 -1.86 -38.84
C ARG A 73 1.12 -2.11 -39.54
N SER A 74 1.22 -1.87 -40.85
CA SER A 74 2.49 -1.96 -41.58
C SER A 74 3.51 -0.89 -41.19
N GLU A 75 3.06 0.30 -40.78
CA GLU A 75 3.93 1.39 -40.30
C GLU A 75 4.44 1.11 -38.87
N VAL A 76 3.58 0.55 -37.99
CA VAL A 76 3.96 0.11 -36.64
C VAL A 76 4.91 -1.08 -36.69
N GLY A 77 4.61 -2.11 -37.49
CA GLY A 77 5.49 -3.26 -37.70
C GLY A 77 5.89 -4.02 -36.43
N GLY A 78 5.01 -4.04 -35.42
CA GLY A 78 5.28 -4.60 -34.09
C GLY A 78 6.14 -3.74 -33.15
N ASP A 79 6.66 -2.59 -33.58
CA ASP A 79 7.45 -1.67 -32.75
C ASP A 79 6.54 -0.63 -32.06
N TRP A 80 6.46 -0.71 -30.73
CA TRP A 80 5.58 0.17 -29.95
C TRP A 80 5.99 1.65 -30.02
N GLU A 81 7.27 1.95 -30.23
CA GLU A 81 7.72 3.34 -30.35
C GLU A 81 7.16 3.99 -31.63
N ARG A 82 7.03 3.21 -32.71
CA ARG A 82 6.31 3.63 -33.93
C ARG A 82 4.81 3.73 -33.70
N GLY A 83 4.25 2.87 -32.85
CA GLY A 83 2.87 2.99 -32.36
C GLY A 83 2.58 4.36 -31.76
N ARG A 84 3.48 4.91 -30.94
CA ARG A 84 3.34 6.27 -30.39
C ARG A 84 3.37 7.36 -31.47
N LEU A 85 4.24 7.22 -32.48
CA LEU A 85 4.31 8.17 -33.60
C LEU A 85 3.01 8.15 -34.43
N VAL A 86 2.47 6.97 -34.71
CA VAL A 86 1.15 6.82 -35.36
C VAL A 86 0.03 7.43 -34.51
N LEU A 87 0.11 7.31 -33.18
CA LEU A 87 -0.86 7.93 -32.28
C LEU A 87 -0.78 9.47 -32.30
N GLN A 88 0.43 10.05 -32.38
CA GLN A 88 0.60 11.50 -32.57
C GLN A 88 -0.04 11.99 -33.87
N LEU A 89 0.00 11.18 -34.94
CA LEU A 89 -0.65 11.49 -36.22
C LEU A 89 -2.19 11.50 -36.12
N ALA A 90 -2.80 10.86 -35.11
CA ALA A 90 -4.24 10.99 -34.84
C ALA A 90 -4.64 12.44 -34.46
N ASN A 91 -3.73 13.26 -33.90
CA ASN A 91 -4.01 14.68 -33.67
C ASN A 91 -4.08 15.49 -34.97
N GLN A 92 -3.49 15.00 -36.05
CA GLN A 92 -3.48 15.65 -37.37
C GLN A 92 -4.63 15.17 -38.27
N ALA A 93 -5.25 14.04 -37.94
CA ALA A 93 -6.43 13.52 -38.62
C ALA A 93 -7.63 14.47 -38.48
N ARG A 94 -8.26 14.80 -39.61
CA ARG A 94 -9.37 15.78 -39.69
C ARG A 94 -10.75 15.22 -39.34
N THR A 95 -10.92 13.89 -39.37
CA THR A 95 -12.22 13.22 -39.19
C THR A 95 -12.19 12.28 -37.99
N VAL A 96 -13.31 12.16 -37.29
CA VAL A 96 -13.43 11.34 -36.06
C VAL A 96 -13.26 9.86 -36.40
N GLU A 97 -13.80 9.44 -37.55
CA GLU A 97 -13.72 8.07 -38.07
C GLU A 97 -12.27 7.64 -38.35
N LEU A 98 -11.42 8.56 -38.82
CA LEU A 98 -10.00 8.29 -39.05
C LEU A 98 -9.25 8.13 -37.71
N LYS A 99 -9.58 8.94 -36.71
CA LYS A 99 -8.99 8.83 -35.36
C LYS A 99 -9.40 7.53 -34.68
N GLU A 100 -10.69 7.19 -34.68
CA GLU A 100 -11.21 5.93 -34.15
C GLU A 100 -10.58 4.72 -34.84
N ALA A 101 -10.39 4.77 -36.17
CA ALA A 101 -9.69 3.73 -36.91
C ALA A 101 -8.21 3.62 -36.49
N ILE A 102 -7.51 4.73 -36.23
CA ILE A 102 -6.14 4.73 -35.70
C ILE A 102 -6.10 4.10 -34.30
N TYR A 103 -6.92 4.55 -33.36
CA TYR A 103 -6.95 4.03 -31.99
C TYR A 103 -7.28 2.52 -31.98
N THR A 104 -8.25 2.09 -32.77
CA THR A 104 -8.67 0.69 -32.88
C THR A 104 -7.61 -0.18 -33.55
N ALA A 105 -6.94 0.30 -34.60
CA ALA A 105 -5.85 -0.41 -35.26
C ALA A 105 -4.63 -0.58 -34.34
N LEU A 106 -4.27 0.44 -33.57
CA LEU A 106 -3.20 0.38 -32.57
C LEU A 106 -3.52 -0.62 -31.45
N TRP A 107 -4.76 -0.65 -30.96
CA TRP A 107 -5.21 -1.64 -29.99
C TRP A 107 -5.12 -3.07 -30.51
N LYS A 108 -5.62 -3.32 -31.73
CA LYS A 108 -5.50 -4.63 -32.40
C LYS A 108 -4.05 -5.05 -32.63
N GLU A 109 -3.17 -4.10 -32.93
CA GLU A 109 -1.74 -4.38 -33.13
C GLU A 109 -1.07 -4.81 -31.82
N LEU A 110 -1.34 -4.14 -30.69
CA LEU A 110 -0.91 -4.60 -29.36
C LEU A 110 -1.41 -6.02 -29.04
N GLN A 111 -2.64 -6.36 -29.42
CA GLN A 111 -3.21 -7.70 -29.23
C GLN A 111 -2.47 -8.76 -30.06
N GLN A 112 -2.28 -8.50 -31.37
CA GLN A 112 -1.69 -9.48 -32.30
C GLN A 112 -0.18 -9.66 -32.09
N THR A 113 0.53 -8.58 -31.75
CA THR A 113 1.96 -8.61 -31.37
C THR A 113 2.20 -9.18 -29.97
N LYS A 114 1.12 -9.55 -29.25
CA LYS A 114 1.14 -10.10 -27.89
C LYS A 114 1.73 -9.14 -26.83
N GLN A 115 1.86 -7.85 -27.12
CA GLN A 115 2.30 -6.86 -26.12
C GLN A 115 1.25 -6.62 -25.02
N ILE A 116 -0.01 -7.02 -25.23
CA ILE A 116 -1.06 -7.07 -24.19
C ILE A 116 -0.78 -8.03 -23.01
N TYR A 117 0.31 -8.80 -23.01
CA TYR A 117 0.72 -9.58 -21.83
C TYR A 117 1.63 -8.78 -20.88
N ASP A 118 2.13 -7.60 -21.27
CA ASP A 118 2.79 -6.65 -20.38
C ASP A 118 1.77 -5.56 -19.96
N PRO A 119 1.31 -5.54 -18.69
CA PRO A 119 0.37 -4.53 -18.22
C PRO A 119 0.92 -3.11 -18.34
N SER A 120 2.23 -2.93 -18.29
CA SER A 120 2.90 -1.63 -18.44
C SER A 120 2.64 -1.02 -19.81
N LYS A 121 2.62 -1.85 -20.87
CA LYS A 121 2.33 -1.41 -22.25
C LYS A 121 0.87 -0.99 -22.42
N ILE A 122 -0.06 -1.71 -21.79
CA ILE A 122 -1.49 -1.33 -21.80
C ILE A 122 -1.69 -0.03 -21.05
N LEU A 123 -1.06 0.15 -19.88
CA LEU A 123 -1.10 1.39 -19.12
C LEU A 123 -0.49 2.56 -19.89
N ASP A 124 0.66 2.37 -20.53
CA ASP A 124 1.29 3.37 -21.41
C ASP A 124 0.35 3.81 -22.54
N PHE A 125 -0.38 2.87 -23.14
CA PHE A 125 -1.35 3.18 -24.20
C PHE A 125 -2.60 3.89 -23.66
N TYR A 126 -3.15 3.41 -22.55
CA TYR A 126 -4.31 4.03 -21.89
C TYR A 126 -4.01 5.48 -21.48
N ILE A 127 -2.86 5.73 -20.86
CA ILE A 127 -2.43 7.09 -20.48
C ILE A 127 -2.31 7.96 -21.73
N GLN A 128 -1.66 7.49 -22.80
CA GLN A 128 -1.54 8.26 -24.03
C GLN A 128 -2.91 8.58 -24.65
N LEU A 129 -3.83 7.62 -24.73
CA LEU A 129 -5.20 7.85 -25.21
C LEU A 129 -5.96 8.84 -24.32
N SER A 130 -5.79 8.80 -23.00
CA SER A 130 -6.48 9.71 -22.07
C SER A 130 -6.15 11.19 -22.25
N LEU A 131 -5.08 11.52 -22.99
CA LEU A 131 -4.73 12.89 -23.38
C LEU A 131 -5.57 13.43 -24.56
N HIS A 132 -6.30 12.56 -25.27
CA HIS A 132 -7.16 12.91 -26.40
C HIS A 132 -8.63 12.94 -25.93
N THR A 133 -9.36 14.00 -26.29
CA THR A 133 -10.76 14.20 -25.86
C THR A 133 -11.79 13.49 -26.74
N ASP A 134 -11.34 12.89 -27.84
CA ASP A 134 -12.14 12.30 -28.91
C ASP A 134 -11.96 10.77 -29.05
N VAL A 135 -11.34 10.12 -28.06
CA VAL A 135 -11.30 8.65 -28.00
C VAL A 135 -12.67 8.11 -27.57
N PRO A 136 -13.24 7.11 -28.27
CA PRO A 136 -14.49 6.48 -27.84
C PRO A 136 -14.39 5.90 -26.43
N LEU A 137 -15.35 6.25 -25.57
CA LEU A 137 -15.37 5.82 -24.16
C LEU A 137 -15.38 4.29 -24.02
N GLN A 138 -16.06 3.59 -24.93
CA GLN A 138 -16.10 2.12 -24.96
C GLN A 138 -14.72 1.51 -25.23
N LEU A 139 -13.89 2.16 -26.07
CA LEU A 139 -12.52 1.71 -26.33
C LEU A 139 -11.65 1.93 -25.08
N MET A 140 -11.77 3.08 -24.42
CA MET A 140 -11.09 3.36 -23.15
C MET A 140 -11.47 2.33 -22.07
N GLU A 141 -12.76 2.00 -21.92
CA GLU A 141 -13.24 0.99 -20.97
C GLU A 141 -12.70 -0.42 -21.27
N VAL A 142 -12.64 -0.82 -22.55
CA VAL A 142 -12.06 -2.11 -22.97
C VAL A 142 -10.57 -2.19 -22.66
N ILE A 143 -9.82 -1.13 -22.95
CA ILE A 143 -8.37 -1.06 -22.66
C ILE A 143 -8.12 -1.04 -21.15
N TYR A 144 -8.92 -0.28 -20.40
CA TYR A 144 -8.86 -0.24 -18.94
C TYR A 144 -9.11 -1.63 -18.34
N ARG A 145 -10.21 -2.30 -18.69
CA ARG A 145 -10.48 -3.67 -18.21
C ARG A 145 -9.37 -4.65 -18.60
N ALA A 146 -8.80 -4.52 -19.79
CA ALA A 146 -7.66 -5.36 -20.19
C ALA A 146 -6.41 -5.10 -19.34
N PHE A 147 -6.11 -3.84 -19.00
CA PHE A 147 -5.04 -3.47 -18.08
C PHE A 147 -5.27 -4.04 -16.67
N ILE A 148 -6.48 -3.89 -16.12
CA ILE A 148 -6.85 -4.41 -14.80
C ILE A 148 -6.67 -5.94 -14.75
N ASN A 149 -7.29 -6.66 -15.70
CA ASN A 149 -7.24 -8.12 -15.75
C ASN A 149 -5.80 -8.67 -15.95
N ARG A 150 -4.98 -8.01 -16.78
CA ARG A 150 -3.58 -8.42 -17.00
C ARG A 150 -2.68 -8.08 -15.83
N SER A 151 -2.95 -6.98 -15.14
CA SER A 151 -2.28 -6.63 -13.89
C SER A 151 -2.58 -7.68 -12.82
N ALA A 152 -3.85 -8.02 -12.60
CA ALA A 152 -4.26 -9.05 -11.64
C ALA A 152 -3.53 -10.38 -11.91
N GLN A 153 -3.56 -10.87 -13.16
CA GLN A 153 -2.85 -12.09 -13.58
C GLN A 153 -1.33 -12.08 -13.32
N LEU A 154 -0.68 -10.91 -13.42
CA LEU A 154 0.73 -10.78 -13.07
C LEU A 154 0.94 -10.78 -11.55
N LEU A 155 0.04 -10.14 -10.80
CA LEU A 155 0.06 -10.02 -9.34
C LEU A 155 -0.46 -11.27 -8.61
N GLU A 156 -1.02 -12.26 -9.31
CA GLU A 156 -1.33 -13.60 -8.79
C GLU A 156 -0.06 -14.39 -8.40
N ALA A 157 1.08 -14.16 -9.08
CA ALA A 157 2.27 -15.00 -8.93
C ALA A 157 2.84 -15.12 -7.50
N PRO A 158 2.92 -14.05 -6.67
CA PRO A 158 3.31 -14.15 -5.25
C PRO A 158 2.35 -14.97 -4.40
N PHE A 159 1.07 -15.09 -4.81
CA PHE A 159 0.05 -15.86 -4.11
C PHE A 159 0.07 -17.35 -4.45
N HIS A 160 0.90 -17.82 -5.39
CA HIS A 160 1.04 -19.25 -5.73
C HIS A 160 2.40 -19.85 -5.36
N THR A 161 3.29 -19.09 -4.72
CA THR A 161 4.58 -19.59 -4.21
C THR A 161 4.54 -19.92 -2.72
N ASN A 162 5.23 -20.99 -2.33
CA ASN A 162 5.53 -21.29 -0.92
C ASN A 162 6.87 -20.68 -0.45
N SER A 163 7.70 -20.17 -1.36
CA SER A 163 8.99 -19.58 -1.02
C SER A 163 8.82 -18.11 -0.65
N ARG A 164 9.28 -17.75 0.56
CA ARG A 164 9.35 -16.36 1.05
C ARG A 164 10.45 -15.54 0.39
N ASP A 165 11.47 -16.21 -0.16
CA ASP A 165 12.62 -15.59 -0.83
C ASP A 165 12.41 -15.51 -2.36
N ALA A 166 11.22 -15.86 -2.85
CA ALA A 166 10.86 -15.74 -4.26
C ALA A 166 10.80 -14.26 -4.66
N THR A 167 11.53 -13.90 -5.71
CA THR A 167 11.52 -12.55 -6.27
C THR A 167 10.72 -12.51 -7.56
N PHE A 168 9.95 -11.45 -7.75
CA PHE A 168 9.06 -11.27 -8.90
C PHE A 168 9.34 -9.92 -9.57
N PRO A 169 10.42 -9.78 -10.38
CA PRO A 169 10.86 -8.47 -10.88
C PRO A 169 9.79 -7.71 -11.69
N LEU A 170 8.95 -8.42 -12.45
CA LEU A 170 7.84 -7.84 -13.21
C LEU A 170 6.71 -7.34 -12.29
N VAL A 171 6.41 -8.07 -11.21
CA VAL A 171 5.48 -7.61 -10.15
C VAL A 171 6.05 -6.36 -9.50
N SER A 172 7.29 -6.39 -9.03
CA SER A 172 7.95 -5.22 -8.41
C SER A 172 7.93 -3.99 -9.33
N SER A 173 8.17 -4.17 -10.63
CA SER A 173 8.15 -3.07 -11.61
C SER A 173 6.74 -2.50 -11.82
N LEU A 174 5.71 -3.34 -11.99
CA LEU A 174 4.32 -2.88 -12.11
C LEU A 174 3.85 -2.19 -10.83
N VAL A 175 4.11 -2.81 -9.68
CA VAL A 175 3.74 -2.31 -8.35
C VAL A 175 4.38 -0.95 -8.09
N GLN A 176 5.68 -0.78 -8.36
CA GLN A 176 6.37 0.50 -8.28
C GLN A 176 5.77 1.54 -9.23
N ARG A 177 5.39 1.13 -10.46
CA ARG A 177 4.75 2.03 -11.42
C ARG A 177 3.37 2.49 -10.96
N LEU A 178 2.58 1.61 -10.33
CA LEU A 178 1.30 1.96 -9.71
C LEU A 178 1.47 2.97 -8.57
N THR A 179 2.57 2.88 -7.78
CA THR A 179 2.88 3.83 -6.70
C THR A 179 2.99 5.27 -7.21
N PHE A 180 3.55 5.47 -8.41
CA PHE A 180 3.77 6.80 -8.99
C PHE A 180 2.65 7.28 -9.92
N SER A 181 1.81 6.40 -10.46
CA SER A 181 0.92 6.75 -11.59
C SER A 181 -0.55 6.97 -11.23
N THR A 182 -1.12 6.24 -10.27
CA THR A 182 -2.41 6.52 -9.58
C THR A 182 -2.78 5.33 -8.69
N LEU A 183 -3.13 5.60 -7.42
CA LEU A 183 -3.55 4.54 -6.48
C LEU A 183 -4.93 3.95 -6.82
N ASP A 184 -5.79 4.70 -7.52
CA ASP A 184 -7.14 4.25 -7.90
C ASP A 184 -7.13 2.95 -8.72
N TYR A 185 -6.13 2.77 -9.59
CA TYR A 185 -5.98 1.54 -10.36
C TYR A 185 -5.68 0.33 -9.47
N LEU A 186 -4.93 0.51 -8.37
CA LEU A 186 -4.56 -0.60 -7.50
C LEU A 186 -5.79 -1.23 -6.86
N ARG A 187 -6.79 -0.45 -6.44
CA ARG A 187 -8.06 -0.97 -5.91
C ARG A 187 -8.76 -1.88 -6.90
N ASP A 188 -8.91 -1.45 -8.15
CA ASP A 188 -9.64 -2.21 -9.16
C ASP A 188 -8.85 -3.47 -9.59
N ILE A 189 -7.52 -3.42 -9.57
CA ILE A 189 -6.63 -4.58 -9.77
C ILE A 189 -6.75 -5.58 -8.62
N LEU A 190 -6.73 -5.10 -7.37
CA LEU A 190 -6.84 -5.93 -6.17
C LEU A 190 -8.18 -6.67 -6.13
N GLU A 191 -9.27 -6.08 -6.64
CA GLU A 191 -10.58 -6.73 -6.66
C GLU A 191 -10.57 -7.98 -7.55
N VAL A 192 -10.10 -7.82 -8.80
CA VAL A 192 -9.97 -8.93 -9.76
C VAL A 192 -8.92 -9.95 -9.31
N LEU A 193 -7.83 -9.49 -8.68
CA LEU A 193 -6.82 -10.36 -8.09
C LEU A 193 -7.41 -11.24 -6.98
N TYR A 194 -8.18 -10.67 -6.05
CA TYR A 194 -8.78 -11.41 -4.95
C TYR A 194 -9.89 -12.36 -5.42
N ASP A 195 -10.69 -11.98 -6.42
CA ASP A 195 -11.60 -12.91 -7.10
C ASP A 195 -10.85 -14.14 -7.64
N ALA A 196 -9.71 -13.94 -8.30
CA ALA A 196 -8.91 -15.02 -8.87
C ALA A 196 -8.23 -15.89 -7.79
N VAL A 197 -7.49 -15.30 -6.84
CA VAL A 197 -6.73 -16.09 -5.87
C VAL A 197 -7.62 -16.76 -4.83
N LEU A 198 -8.75 -16.17 -4.41
CA LEU A 198 -9.69 -16.82 -3.48
C LEU A 198 -10.52 -17.93 -4.14
N ALA A 199 -10.60 -17.97 -5.48
CA ALA A 199 -11.20 -19.07 -6.22
C ALA A 199 -10.24 -20.26 -6.43
N LEU A 200 -8.92 -20.02 -6.41
CA LEU A 200 -7.88 -21.02 -6.69
C LEU A 200 -7.14 -21.53 -5.44
N GLU A 201 -6.97 -20.69 -4.42
CA GLU A 201 -6.24 -20.97 -3.18
C GLU A 201 -7.17 -20.95 -1.97
N THR A 202 -6.70 -21.49 -0.84
CA THR A 202 -7.48 -21.37 0.41
C THR A 202 -7.42 -19.94 0.97
N PRO A 203 -8.50 -19.45 1.61
CA PRO A 203 -8.52 -18.16 2.33
C PRO A 203 -7.29 -17.92 3.22
N LEU A 204 -6.88 -18.93 4.01
CA LEU A 204 -5.72 -18.84 4.89
C LEU A 204 -4.40 -18.69 4.10
N SER A 205 -4.25 -19.40 2.98
CA SER A 205 -3.10 -19.30 2.07
C SER A 205 -2.94 -17.89 1.50
N VAL A 206 -4.05 -17.31 0.99
CA VAL A 206 -4.06 -15.94 0.43
C VAL A 206 -3.67 -14.91 1.49
N VAL A 207 -4.27 -14.97 2.68
CA VAL A 207 -3.94 -14.07 3.79
C VAL A 207 -2.47 -14.21 4.20
N GLN A 208 -1.96 -15.43 4.38
CA GLN A 208 -0.56 -15.64 4.78
C GLN A 208 0.46 -15.20 3.72
N ARG A 209 0.12 -15.26 2.43
CA ARG A 209 0.99 -14.83 1.32
C ARG A 209 0.93 -13.33 1.02
N LEU A 210 -0.06 -12.59 1.53
CA LEU A 210 -0.19 -11.15 1.30
C LEU A 210 1.06 -10.34 1.69
N GLY A 211 1.79 -10.75 2.74
CA GLY A 211 3.05 -10.11 3.14
C GLY A 211 4.16 -10.13 2.08
N ASN A 212 4.04 -10.96 1.04
CA ASN A 212 4.98 -11.06 -0.08
C ASN A 212 4.57 -10.17 -1.29
N PHE A 213 3.43 -9.48 -1.22
CA PHE A 213 2.84 -8.74 -2.35
C PHE A 213 3.68 -7.54 -2.81
N THR A 214 4.11 -6.71 -1.87
CA THR A 214 4.83 -5.45 -2.14
C THR A 214 5.68 -5.04 -0.94
N ALA A 215 6.74 -4.26 -1.21
CA ALA A 215 7.52 -3.57 -0.19
C ALA A 215 6.95 -2.18 0.18
N SER A 216 6.04 -1.62 -0.63
CA SER A 216 5.42 -0.32 -0.36
C SER A 216 4.36 -0.45 0.74
N LEU A 217 4.55 0.26 1.86
CA LEU A 217 3.64 0.17 3.01
C LEU A 217 2.23 0.67 2.67
N THR A 218 2.11 1.73 1.87
CA THR A 218 0.83 2.30 1.43
C THR A 218 0.03 1.31 0.58
N GLN A 219 0.69 0.63 -0.35
CA GLN A 219 0.04 -0.37 -1.20
C GLN A 219 -0.29 -1.65 -0.41
N LEU A 220 0.57 -2.05 0.53
CA LEU A 220 0.31 -3.17 1.42
C LEU A 220 -0.85 -2.87 2.39
N ALA A 221 -1.00 -1.62 2.85
CA ALA A 221 -2.13 -1.17 3.66
C ALA A 221 -3.44 -1.23 2.87
N GLN A 222 -3.49 -0.69 1.65
CA GLN A 222 -4.66 -0.79 0.76
C GLN A 222 -5.03 -2.26 0.47
N ALA A 223 -4.04 -3.10 0.18
CA ALA A 223 -4.26 -4.53 -0.05
C ALA A 223 -4.82 -5.24 1.19
N ASN A 224 -4.33 -4.94 2.40
CA ASN A 224 -4.91 -5.47 3.64
C ASN A 224 -6.36 -5.02 3.85
N LEU A 225 -6.68 -3.74 3.66
CA LEU A 225 -8.04 -3.21 3.85
C LEU A 225 -9.04 -3.82 2.86
N GLN A 226 -8.67 -3.93 1.59
CA GLN A 226 -9.53 -4.52 0.59
C GLN A 226 -9.72 -6.03 0.83
N LEU A 227 -8.66 -6.74 1.25
CA LEU A 227 -8.77 -8.15 1.65
C LEU A 227 -9.69 -8.34 2.87
N LEU A 228 -9.63 -7.46 3.88
CA LEU A 228 -10.55 -7.47 5.04
C LEU A 228 -12.03 -7.27 4.64
N GLY A 229 -12.28 -6.56 3.54
CA GLY A 229 -13.62 -6.36 2.99
C GLY A 229 -14.28 -7.64 2.45
N ARG A 230 -13.49 -8.65 2.06
CA ARG A 230 -13.93 -9.85 1.32
C ARG A 230 -14.85 -10.78 2.13
N GLU A 231 -16.02 -11.08 1.59
CA GLU A 231 -17.05 -11.94 2.21
C GLU A 231 -16.57 -13.38 2.44
N GLU A 232 -15.66 -13.87 1.60
CA GLU A 232 -15.06 -15.19 1.70
C GLU A 232 -14.31 -15.39 3.04
N LEU A 233 -13.73 -14.31 3.58
CA LEU A 233 -12.96 -14.33 4.82
C LEU A 233 -13.82 -14.15 6.09
N LYS A 234 -15.02 -13.58 5.94
CA LYS A 234 -15.96 -13.31 7.05
C LYS A 234 -16.62 -14.57 7.62
N ARG A 235 -16.38 -15.74 7.01
CA ARG A 235 -16.97 -17.05 7.39
C ARG A 235 -16.51 -17.63 8.74
N GLY A 236 -15.76 -16.86 9.54
CA GLY A 236 -15.51 -17.18 10.95
C GLY A 236 -14.46 -18.24 11.24
N ASP A 237 -13.61 -18.62 10.28
CA ASP A 237 -12.43 -19.46 10.54
C ASP A 237 -11.46 -18.70 11.47
N PRO A 238 -11.21 -19.18 12.71
CA PRO A 238 -10.33 -18.50 13.66
C PRO A 238 -8.89 -18.33 13.16
N LEU A 239 -8.38 -19.27 12.34
CA LEU A 239 -7.02 -19.20 11.81
C LEU A 239 -6.89 -18.09 10.75
N VAL A 240 -7.92 -17.93 9.90
CA VAL A 240 -7.98 -16.84 8.92
C VAL A 240 -8.07 -15.48 9.63
N GLN A 241 -8.93 -15.37 10.65
CA GLN A 241 -9.07 -14.14 11.44
C GLN A 241 -7.79 -13.80 12.21
N GLN A 242 -7.11 -14.79 12.80
CA GLN A 242 -5.82 -14.60 13.43
C GLN A 242 -4.73 -14.17 12.43
N ALA A 243 -4.71 -14.75 11.23
CA ALA A 243 -3.75 -14.38 10.18
C ALA A 243 -3.99 -12.95 9.66
N LEU A 244 -5.26 -12.53 9.48
CA LEU A 244 -5.62 -11.17 9.09
C LEU A 244 -5.13 -10.15 10.13
N GLN A 245 -5.42 -10.39 11.40
CA GLN A 245 -4.95 -9.53 12.50
C GLN A 245 -3.43 -9.55 12.64
N SER A 246 -2.77 -10.67 12.36
CA SER A 246 -1.31 -10.74 12.29
C SER A 246 -0.74 -9.90 11.15
N ASN A 247 -1.39 -9.84 9.98
CA ASN A 247 -0.92 -9.00 8.87
C ASN A 247 -1.03 -7.51 9.21
N LEU A 248 -2.13 -7.07 9.83
CA LEU A 248 -2.26 -5.69 10.31
C LEU A 248 -1.16 -5.34 11.31
N ARG A 249 -0.92 -6.19 12.32
CA ARG A 249 0.19 -6.01 13.27
C ARG A 249 1.54 -5.94 12.59
N ASN A 250 1.84 -6.90 11.71
CA ASN A 250 3.10 -6.94 10.97
C ASN A 250 3.31 -5.69 10.10
N LEU A 251 2.23 -5.06 9.61
CA LEU A 251 2.26 -3.81 8.87
C LEU A 251 2.54 -2.60 9.79
N LEU A 252 1.91 -2.55 10.97
CA LEU A 252 2.17 -1.54 12.00
C LEU A 252 3.57 -1.64 12.63
N GLU A 253 4.15 -2.85 12.66
CA GLU A 253 5.54 -3.08 13.09
C GLU A 253 6.58 -2.80 11.99
N ARG A 254 6.18 -2.35 10.78
CA ARG A 254 7.17 -1.97 9.75
C ARG A 254 7.79 -0.60 10.04
N PRO A 255 9.12 -0.46 9.91
CA PRO A 255 9.77 0.85 9.87
C PRO A 255 9.15 1.72 8.80
N GLY A 256 8.85 2.98 9.10
CA GLY A 256 8.31 3.94 8.13
C GLY A 256 6.78 4.01 8.05
N PHE A 257 6.02 3.13 8.72
CA PHE A 257 4.55 3.08 8.56
C PHE A 257 3.87 4.43 8.83
N GLU A 258 4.15 5.07 9.96
CA GLU A 258 3.55 6.38 10.31
C GLU A 258 3.97 7.52 9.37
N GLN A 259 5.06 7.36 8.61
CA GLN A 259 5.62 8.39 7.72
C GLN A 259 5.26 8.20 6.24
N GLU A 260 5.17 6.95 5.77
CA GLU A 260 4.93 6.60 4.36
C GLU A 260 3.44 6.44 4.03
N VAL A 261 2.64 5.99 4.99
CA VAL A 261 1.20 5.73 4.82
C VAL A 261 0.41 6.99 5.12
N GLU A 262 -0.55 7.36 4.27
CA GLU A 262 -1.36 8.55 4.47
C GLU A 262 -2.26 8.43 5.72
N SER A 263 -2.41 9.52 6.47
CA SER A 263 -3.16 9.54 7.75
C SER A 263 -4.60 9.02 7.69
N LEU A 264 -5.32 9.20 6.57
CA LEU A 264 -6.65 8.63 6.35
C LEU A 264 -6.58 7.10 6.29
N LEU A 265 -5.63 6.57 5.52
CA LEU A 265 -5.41 5.14 5.36
C LEU A 265 -4.89 4.49 6.65
N GLN A 266 -4.07 5.19 7.43
CA GLN A 266 -3.71 4.78 8.80
C GLN A 266 -4.95 4.66 9.70
N ALA A 267 -5.85 5.65 9.67
CA ALA A 267 -7.07 5.65 10.48
C ALA A 267 -8.02 4.50 10.11
N GLU A 268 -8.15 4.16 8.82
CA GLU A 268 -8.88 2.98 8.37
C GLU A 268 -8.25 1.68 8.89
N ILE A 269 -6.92 1.52 8.79
CA ILE A 269 -6.20 0.37 9.37
C ILE A 269 -6.47 0.25 10.88
N TYR A 270 -6.38 1.36 11.62
CA TYR A 270 -6.62 1.36 13.08
C TYR A 270 -8.06 0.95 13.43
N ALA A 271 -9.05 1.27 12.58
CA ALA A 271 -10.45 0.90 12.80
C ALA A 271 -10.73 -0.61 12.69
N HIS A 272 -9.81 -1.39 12.09
CA HIS A 272 -9.92 -2.85 11.98
C HIS A 272 -9.16 -3.63 13.06
N LEU A 273 -8.49 -2.93 13.99
CA LEU A 273 -7.79 -3.54 15.13
C LEU A 273 -8.76 -3.87 16.28
N PRO A 274 -8.43 -4.82 17.17
CA PRO A 274 -9.13 -5.01 18.43
C PRO A 274 -9.19 -3.71 19.25
N LYS A 275 -10.26 -3.50 20.02
CA LYS A 275 -10.53 -2.23 20.71
C LYS A 275 -9.34 -1.67 21.51
N ASP A 276 -8.71 -2.49 22.35
CA ASP A 276 -7.58 -2.04 23.18
C ASP A 276 -6.36 -1.66 22.33
N GLU A 277 -6.12 -2.39 21.24
CA GLU A 277 -5.07 -2.13 20.27
C GLU A 277 -5.36 -0.85 19.46
N GLN A 278 -6.59 -0.66 18.98
CA GLN A 278 -7.05 0.57 18.32
C GLN A 278 -6.84 1.82 19.21
N LEU A 279 -7.17 1.73 20.51
CA LEU A 279 -7.04 2.86 21.44
C LEU A 279 -5.58 3.31 21.61
N LEU A 280 -4.62 2.39 21.53
CA LEU A 280 -3.19 2.74 21.57
C LEU A 280 -2.78 3.65 20.41
N TYR A 281 -3.41 3.55 19.25
CA TYR A 281 -3.11 4.40 18.08
C TYR A 281 -4.00 5.65 18.00
N THR A 282 -5.24 5.58 18.48
CA THR A 282 -6.26 6.64 18.27
C THR A 282 -6.49 7.56 19.47
N ALA A 283 -6.44 7.05 20.71
CA ALA A 283 -6.82 7.84 21.89
C ALA A 283 -5.73 8.85 22.29
N ARG A 284 -6.14 9.98 22.88
CA ARG A 284 -5.21 10.96 23.47
C ARG A 284 -4.91 10.64 24.94
N LYS A 285 -5.93 10.18 25.66
CA LYS A 285 -5.86 9.76 27.06
C LYS A 285 -6.56 8.41 27.21
N VAL A 286 -6.01 7.51 28.03
CA VAL A 286 -6.64 6.23 28.37
C VAL A 286 -6.60 5.94 29.86
N CYS A 287 -7.56 5.16 30.30
CA CYS A 287 -7.55 4.43 31.54
C CYS A 287 -7.10 2.98 31.30
N ILE A 288 -6.26 2.45 32.18
CA ILE A 288 -5.68 1.10 32.07
C ILE A 288 -6.26 0.25 33.21
N ARG A 289 -7.15 -0.68 32.88
CA ARG A 289 -7.88 -1.54 33.84
C ARG A 289 -7.42 -2.97 33.74
N ASN A 290 -7.36 -3.72 34.83
CA ASN A 290 -7.17 -5.17 34.79
C ASN A 290 -8.36 -5.84 34.07
N VAL A 291 -8.09 -6.84 33.21
CA VAL A 291 -9.16 -7.55 32.47
C VAL A 291 -10.04 -8.40 33.40
N THR A 292 -9.44 -9.00 34.44
CA THR A 292 -10.08 -9.97 35.34
C THR A 292 -10.70 -9.35 36.59
N ASP A 293 -10.18 -8.22 37.07
CA ASP A 293 -10.80 -7.41 38.12
C ASP A 293 -11.24 -6.05 37.59
N GLY A 294 -12.56 -5.87 37.50
CA GLY A 294 -13.20 -4.64 37.05
C GLY A 294 -12.97 -3.41 37.93
N ASN A 295 -12.47 -3.58 39.16
CA ASN A 295 -12.16 -2.47 40.06
C ASN A 295 -10.66 -2.14 40.11
N SER A 296 -9.78 -3.02 39.65
CA SER A 296 -8.33 -2.81 39.64
C SER A 296 -7.91 -1.99 38.42
N TYR A 297 -7.53 -0.73 38.64
CA TYR A 297 -6.90 0.12 37.63
C TYR A 297 -5.41 0.34 37.95
N ILE A 298 -4.63 0.75 36.95
CA ILE A 298 -3.31 1.34 37.22
C ILE A 298 -3.54 2.70 37.89
N TYR A 299 -3.38 2.73 39.21
CA TYR A 299 -3.56 3.93 40.03
C TYR A 299 -2.38 4.89 39.90
N GLU A 300 -2.67 6.20 40.02
CA GLU A 300 -1.70 7.26 39.75
C GLU A 300 -0.63 7.45 40.84
N CYS A 301 -0.88 6.99 42.08
CA CYS A 301 0.06 7.02 43.20
C CYS A 301 -0.48 6.19 44.40
N PRO A 302 0.36 5.47 45.17
CA PRO A 302 -0.02 4.81 46.42
C PRO A 302 -0.01 5.78 47.63
N GLN A 303 -0.78 6.88 47.53
CA GLN A 303 -1.14 7.76 48.66
C GLN A 303 -2.48 8.51 48.44
N THR A 304 -3.14 8.31 47.29
CA THR A 304 -4.33 9.07 46.90
C THR A 304 -5.18 8.27 45.93
N TYR A 305 -6.33 7.79 46.42
CA TYR A 305 -7.43 7.20 45.64
C TYR A 305 -7.76 8.01 44.38
N LEU A 306 -7.24 7.55 43.25
CA LEU A 306 -7.42 8.16 41.93
C LEU A 306 -7.94 7.10 40.96
N ILE A 307 -9.25 6.88 41.01
CA ILE A 307 -9.97 5.85 40.25
C ILE A 307 -10.28 6.36 38.85
N CYS A 308 -10.04 5.52 37.85
CA CYS A 308 -10.64 5.65 36.53
C CYS A 308 -12.15 5.40 36.64
N SER A 309 -12.91 6.48 36.77
CA SER A 309 -14.37 6.50 36.96
C SER A 309 -14.89 5.82 38.24
N ASN A 310 -15.01 6.61 39.31
CA ASN A 310 -16.17 6.45 40.18
C ASN A 310 -17.34 7.18 39.51
N VAL A 311 -18.55 6.60 39.49
CA VAL A 311 -19.77 7.16 38.88
C VAL A 311 -20.11 8.58 39.40
N ARG A 312 -19.50 9.02 40.50
CA ARG A 312 -19.68 10.35 41.11
C ARG A 312 -18.59 11.40 40.81
N ASP A 313 -17.43 11.04 40.24
CA ASP A 313 -16.37 12.01 39.87
C ASP A 313 -15.52 11.50 38.69
N PRO A 314 -15.74 11.99 37.44
CA PRO A 314 -15.18 11.39 36.23
C PRO A 314 -13.76 11.83 35.84
N LYS A 315 -12.98 12.47 36.72
CA LYS A 315 -11.89 13.39 36.27
C LYS A 315 -10.42 13.02 36.53
N LYS A 316 -10.06 11.88 37.15
CA LYS A 316 -8.77 11.86 37.90
C LYS A 316 -7.90 10.59 37.85
N ALA A 317 -7.74 9.92 36.70
CA ALA A 317 -6.77 8.81 36.59
C ALA A 317 -6.29 8.48 35.15
N SER A 318 -6.59 9.33 34.17
CA SER A 318 -6.29 9.04 32.77
C SER A 318 -4.84 9.34 32.41
N TYR A 319 -4.14 8.39 31.80
CA TYR A 319 -2.79 8.60 31.25
C TYR A 319 -2.88 9.13 29.83
N PHE A 320 -2.12 10.18 29.51
CA PHE A 320 -1.82 10.54 28.13
C PHE A 320 -0.96 9.46 27.49
N ILE A 321 -1.25 9.12 26.23
CA ILE A 321 -0.42 8.21 25.43
C ILE A 321 0.59 9.03 24.63
N GLN A 322 1.87 8.74 24.81
CA GLN A 322 2.92 9.08 23.87
C GLN A 322 3.29 7.85 23.05
N ARG A 323 3.40 8.03 21.74
CA ARG A 323 3.80 6.99 20.76
C ARG A 323 5.25 7.21 20.35
N GLY A 324 5.93 6.14 20.00
CA GLY A 324 7.30 6.16 19.50
C GLY A 324 7.68 4.82 18.89
N HIS A 325 8.89 4.77 18.36
CA HIS A 325 9.47 3.56 17.80
C HIS A 325 10.79 3.25 18.51
N SER A 326 11.05 1.97 18.75
CA SER A 326 12.32 1.47 19.28
C SER A 326 13.45 1.58 18.24
N SER A 327 14.69 1.26 18.61
CA SER A 327 15.84 1.25 17.67
C SER A 327 15.71 0.22 16.54
N ASP A 328 14.93 -0.85 16.75
CA ASP A 328 14.54 -1.81 15.72
C ASP A 328 13.20 -1.47 15.05
N SER A 329 12.73 -0.23 15.21
CA SER A 329 11.56 0.37 14.55
C SER A 329 10.21 -0.28 14.88
N ARG A 330 10.10 -0.96 16.03
CA ARG A 330 8.84 -1.53 16.52
C ARG A 330 8.07 -0.49 17.36
N PRO A 331 6.73 -0.44 17.31
CA PRO A 331 5.94 0.48 18.12
C PRO A 331 6.16 0.30 19.61
N GLN A 332 6.30 1.42 20.32
CA GLN A 332 6.42 1.49 21.77
C GLN A 332 5.61 2.67 22.30
N PHE A 333 5.06 2.50 23.50
CA PHE A 333 4.11 3.43 24.10
C PHE A 333 4.61 3.87 25.47
N ALA A 334 4.45 5.16 25.78
CA ALA A 334 4.76 5.70 27.09
C ALA A 334 3.51 6.40 27.64
N PHE A 335 3.15 6.05 28.87
CA PHE A 335 1.94 6.52 29.53
C PHE A 335 2.33 7.53 30.61
N TYR A 336 1.80 8.76 30.56
CA TYR A 336 2.13 9.80 31.53
C TYR A 336 0.90 10.55 32.06
N SER A 337 0.99 11.02 33.30
CA SER A 337 -0.03 11.91 33.88
C SER A 337 0.45 13.36 33.92
N ALA A 338 -0.42 14.27 33.49
CA ALA A 338 -0.22 15.71 33.65
C ALA A 338 -0.34 16.17 35.12
N PHE A 339 -1.16 15.51 35.93
CA PHE A 339 -1.41 15.90 37.34
C PHE A 339 -0.12 15.81 38.17
N TRP A 340 0.69 14.77 38.00
CA TRP A 340 2.02 14.67 38.63
C TRP A 340 3.17 15.35 37.87
N ARG A 341 2.90 16.41 37.09
CA ARG A 341 3.93 17.15 36.29
C ARG A 341 4.59 16.32 35.20
N ASN A 342 3.80 15.60 34.40
CA ASN A 342 4.24 14.76 33.28
C ASN A 342 5.19 13.62 33.71
N ARG A 343 4.80 12.87 34.74
CA ARG A 343 5.49 11.64 35.16
C ARG A 343 4.96 10.43 34.41
N TYR A 344 5.88 9.55 34.04
CA TYR A 344 5.61 8.31 33.31
C TYR A 344 5.45 7.11 34.25
N ILE A 345 4.68 6.10 33.82
CA ILE A 345 4.75 4.74 34.38
C ILE A 345 6.17 4.22 34.12
N LEU A 346 6.94 3.92 35.17
CA LEU A 346 8.38 3.62 35.08
C LEU A 346 8.74 2.43 35.95
N MET A 347 9.46 1.45 35.41
CA MET A 347 10.06 0.36 36.20
C MET A 347 11.29 0.88 36.95
N GLU A 348 11.31 0.86 38.29
CA GLU A 348 12.56 1.11 39.02
C GLU A 348 13.58 0.00 38.72
N PRO A 349 14.88 0.34 38.53
CA PRO A 349 15.93 -0.67 38.48
C PRO A 349 15.95 -1.43 39.80
N ALA A 350 15.79 -2.77 39.74
CA ALA A 350 15.88 -3.61 40.92
C ALA A 350 17.20 -3.35 41.64
N THR A 351 17.13 -2.77 42.84
CA THR A 351 18.32 -2.56 43.66
C THR A 351 18.92 -3.94 43.98
N ALA A 352 20.24 -4.06 43.86
CA ALA A 352 20.94 -5.36 43.85
C ALA A 352 20.98 -6.10 45.22
N ALA A 353 20.03 -5.80 46.12
CA ALA A 353 19.98 -6.26 47.51
C ALA A 353 18.88 -7.29 47.81
N ALA A 354 18.02 -7.63 46.85
CA ALA A 354 16.94 -8.62 47.03
C ALA A 354 17.23 -9.96 46.33
N HIS A 355 18.26 -10.69 46.78
CA HIS A 355 18.48 -12.07 46.37
C HIS A 355 17.46 -13.03 47.00
N ASN A 356 16.26 -13.10 46.40
CA ASN A 356 15.36 -14.25 46.50
C ASN A 356 14.85 -14.60 45.10
N ALA A 357 15.67 -15.36 44.36
CA ALA A 357 15.51 -15.65 42.94
C ALA A 357 14.44 -16.71 42.62
N THR A 358 13.24 -16.55 43.17
CA THR A 358 12.08 -17.45 42.95
C THR A 358 10.75 -16.74 42.69
N ASN A 359 10.63 -15.44 43.00
CA ASN A 359 9.49 -14.58 42.63
C ASN A 359 10.00 -13.14 42.49
N SER A 360 10.50 -12.74 41.31
CA SER A 360 11.18 -11.44 41.15
C SER A 360 10.19 -10.30 40.87
N ILE A 361 9.38 -9.95 41.87
CA ILE A 361 8.42 -8.85 41.79
C ILE A 361 9.10 -7.52 42.12
N THR A 362 9.05 -6.53 41.21
CA THR A 362 9.52 -5.16 41.47
C THR A 362 8.33 -4.24 41.71
N LYS A 363 8.13 -3.80 42.96
CA LYS A 363 6.88 -3.14 43.42
C LYS A 363 6.82 -1.61 43.26
N ASN A 364 7.92 -0.99 42.79
CA ASN A 364 8.02 0.46 42.64
C ASN A 364 7.90 0.84 41.15
N VAL A 365 6.67 1.10 40.68
CA VAL A 365 6.42 1.50 39.28
C VAL A 365 6.13 3.01 39.13
N TYR A 366 6.69 3.83 40.02
CA TYR A 366 6.31 5.24 40.14
C TYR A 366 7.52 6.21 40.19
N SER A 367 7.66 7.01 39.12
CA SER A 367 8.35 8.31 39.07
C SER A 367 9.89 8.39 39.09
N ARG A 368 10.46 8.78 37.93
CA ARG A 368 11.41 9.91 37.81
C ARG A 368 11.09 10.73 36.54
N THR A 369 11.90 11.75 36.23
CA THR A 369 11.80 12.61 35.02
C THR A 369 12.03 11.89 33.69
N ASN A 370 12.26 10.58 33.70
CA ASN A 370 12.70 9.82 32.54
C ASN A 370 11.52 9.04 31.96
N ILE A 371 11.41 9.03 30.62
CA ILE A 371 10.42 8.24 29.89
C ILE A 371 10.79 6.76 30.02
N ASN A 372 9.87 5.91 30.46
CA ASN A 372 9.96 4.48 30.27
C ASN A 372 9.03 4.07 29.13
N TRP A 373 9.56 3.31 28.19
CA TRP A 373 8.82 2.83 27.03
C TRP A 373 8.33 1.41 27.27
N TRP A 374 7.07 1.17 26.91
CA TRP A 374 6.41 -0.11 27.06
C TRP A 374 6.11 -0.68 25.68
N ARG A 375 6.53 -1.93 25.44
CA ARG A 375 6.08 -2.71 24.30
C ARG A 375 4.76 -3.38 24.65
N VAL A 376 3.82 -3.32 23.73
CA VAL A 376 2.51 -3.95 23.92
C VAL A 376 2.50 -5.30 23.23
N VAL A 377 2.00 -6.33 23.92
CA VAL A 377 1.67 -7.64 23.34
C VAL A 377 0.17 -7.87 23.47
N TYR A 378 -0.47 -8.21 22.35
CA TYR A 378 -1.92 -8.35 22.25
C TYR A 378 -2.33 -9.81 22.44
N GLY A 379 -3.25 -10.10 23.38
CA GLY A 379 -3.67 -11.47 23.67
C GLY A 379 -4.60 -11.59 24.87
N ASN A 380 -5.14 -12.79 25.11
CA ASN A 380 -5.94 -13.12 26.31
C ASN A 380 -7.16 -12.20 26.58
N GLY A 381 -7.70 -11.54 25.56
CA GLY A 381 -8.81 -10.58 25.71
C GLY A 381 -8.39 -9.18 26.18
N GLY A 382 -7.10 -8.82 26.05
CA GLY A 382 -6.59 -7.47 26.32
C GLY A 382 -5.14 -7.31 25.84
N ILE A 383 -4.35 -6.56 26.62
CA ILE A 383 -2.96 -6.26 26.34
C ILE A 383 -2.04 -6.54 27.53
N SER A 384 -0.81 -6.96 27.28
CA SER A 384 0.26 -7.05 28.28
C SER A 384 1.35 -6.03 27.95
N LEU A 385 1.81 -5.30 28.97
CA LEU A 385 2.77 -4.21 28.84
C LEU A 385 4.15 -4.69 29.29
N TYR A 386 5.06 -4.89 28.35
CA TYR A 386 6.44 -5.32 28.57
C TYR A 386 7.37 -4.11 28.60
N ASP A 387 8.46 -4.18 29.38
CA ASP A 387 9.56 -3.23 29.24
C ASP A 387 10.13 -3.28 27.82
N ALA A 388 10.08 -2.17 27.07
CA ALA A 388 10.55 -2.13 25.69
C ALA A 388 12.08 -2.28 25.55
N ALA A 389 12.84 -2.01 26.62
CA ALA A 389 14.31 -2.10 26.58
C ALA A 389 14.83 -3.54 26.71
N THR A 390 14.16 -4.39 27.50
CA THR A 390 14.62 -5.76 27.77
C THR A 390 13.64 -6.86 27.37
N GLU A 391 12.34 -6.56 27.25
CA GLU A 391 11.23 -7.52 27.10
C GLU A 391 11.20 -8.62 28.19
N LYS A 392 11.98 -8.48 29.28
CA LYS A 392 12.09 -9.46 30.38
C LYS A 392 11.17 -9.18 31.56
N SER A 393 10.53 -8.01 31.59
CA SER A 393 9.62 -7.61 32.66
C SER A 393 8.26 -7.27 32.06
N VAL A 394 7.19 -7.76 32.69
CA VAL A 394 5.80 -7.45 32.33
C VAL A 394 5.10 -6.73 33.49
N LEU A 395 4.30 -5.72 33.17
CA LEU A 395 3.55 -4.91 34.13
C LEU A 395 2.27 -5.63 34.58
N CYS A 396 2.07 -5.69 35.89
CA CYS A 396 1.00 -6.42 36.55
C CYS A 396 0.42 -5.61 37.73
N GLY A 397 -0.81 -5.92 38.11
CA GLY A 397 -1.51 -5.34 39.25
C GLY A 397 -2.90 -5.95 39.39
N GLY A 398 -3.38 -6.10 40.62
CA GLY A 398 -4.64 -6.79 40.95
C GLY A 398 -4.48 -8.09 41.75
N ASP A 399 -3.26 -8.49 42.14
CA ASP A 399 -3.06 -9.52 43.16
C ASP A 399 -3.45 -8.97 44.55
N PRO A 400 -4.43 -9.56 45.26
CA PRO A 400 -4.84 -9.10 46.59
C PRO A 400 -3.78 -9.30 47.69
N LEU A 401 -2.62 -9.87 47.40
CA LEU A 401 -1.47 -9.94 48.31
C LEU A 401 -0.52 -8.73 48.19
N HIS A 402 -0.76 -7.85 47.21
CA HIS A 402 0.11 -6.74 46.85
C HIS A 402 -0.52 -5.38 47.19
N TRP A 403 -0.69 -5.09 48.48
CA TRP A 403 -1.25 -3.84 48.99
C TRP A 403 -0.23 -3.03 49.82
N ASP A 404 -0.39 -1.71 49.81
CA ASP A 404 0.04 -0.82 50.90
C ASP A 404 -1.21 -0.13 51.45
N GLY A 405 -1.53 -0.37 52.73
CA GLY A 405 -2.79 0.07 53.33
C GLY A 405 -4.04 -0.40 52.57
N GLU A 406 -4.73 0.55 51.92
CA GLU A 406 -5.97 0.33 51.15
C GLU A 406 -5.76 0.43 49.62
N GLU A 407 -4.52 0.40 49.14
CA GLU A 407 -4.18 0.61 47.73
C GLU A 407 -3.53 -0.62 47.09
N HIS A 408 -3.97 -0.97 45.87
CA HIS A 408 -3.38 -2.05 45.07
C HIS A 408 -2.07 -1.57 44.43
N HIS A 409 -0.96 -2.29 44.66
CA HIS A 409 0.28 -2.02 43.94
C HIS A 409 0.18 -2.45 42.48
N VAL A 410 0.70 -1.58 41.62
CA VAL A 410 1.22 -1.95 40.31
C VAL A 410 2.69 -2.34 40.46
N TYR A 411 3.10 -3.45 39.87
CA TYR A 411 4.43 -4.04 39.97
C TYR A 411 4.85 -4.67 38.63
N THR A 412 6.12 -5.04 38.48
CA THR A 412 6.55 -5.89 37.37
C THR A 412 6.88 -7.30 37.83
N ARG A 413 6.55 -8.30 37.01
CA ARG A 413 6.98 -9.71 37.10
C ARG A 413 7.97 -10.02 35.98
N HIS A 414 8.72 -11.12 36.11
CA HIS A 414 9.52 -11.60 34.97
C HIS A 414 8.61 -12.15 33.86
N ALA A 415 8.94 -11.87 32.60
CA ALA A 415 8.13 -12.22 31.43
C ALA A 415 7.77 -13.71 31.34
N SER A 416 8.63 -14.61 31.85
CA SER A 416 8.36 -16.04 31.90
C SER A 416 7.27 -16.45 32.89
N GLU A 417 6.91 -15.59 33.85
CA GLU A 417 5.83 -15.82 34.82
C GLU A 417 4.45 -15.49 34.23
N LEU A 418 4.37 -14.80 33.08
CA LEU A 418 3.10 -14.30 32.54
C LEU A 418 2.05 -15.39 32.37
N SER A 419 2.42 -16.60 31.92
CA SER A 419 1.46 -17.69 31.71
C SER A 419 0.76 -18.16 32.99
N ALA A 420 1.42 -18.05 34.15
CA ALA A 420 0.84 -18.37 35.45
C ALA A 420 0.05 -17.19 36.05
N HIS A 421 0.42 -15.95 35.69
CA HIS A 421 -0.11 -14.72 36.27
C HIS A 421 -0.88 -13.84 35.27
N GLN A 422 -1.46 -14.44 34.22
CA GLN A 422 -2.19 -13.69 33.16
C GLN A 422 -3.28 -12.78 33.74
N ALA A 423 -4.01 -13.25 34.76
CA ALA A 423 -5.04 -12.48 35.44
C ALA A 423 -4.51 -11.17 36.03
N GLU A 424 -3.28 -11.14 36.55
CA GLU A 424 -2.65 -9.95 37.13
C GLU A 424 -2.02 -9.03 36.07
N CYS A 425 -1.67 -9.57 34.89
CA CYS A 425 -0.76 -8.92 33.93
C CYS A 425 -1.40 -8.66 32.55
N THR A 426 -2.73 -8.78 32.44
CA THR A 426 -3.50 -8.46 31.24
C THR A 426 -4.45 -7.31 31.52
N TRP A 427 -4.35 -6.27 30.69
CA TRP A 427 -5.01 -4.98 30.82
C TRP A 427 -5.99 -4.71 29.68
N ALA A 428 -7.07 -4.00 29.96
CA ALA A 428 -7.98 -3.39 28.98
C ALA A 428 -7.79 -1.86 28.98
N LEU A 429 -8.05 -1.23 27.85
CA LEU A 429 -8.01 0.22 27.69
C LEU A 429 -9.40 0.83 27.53
N GLU A 430 -9.57 1.97 28.19
CA GLU A 430 -10.81 2.75 28.17
C GLU A 430 -10.47 4.17 27.71
N ASP A 431 -11.09 4.64 26.62
CA ASP A 431 -10.86 5.99 26.10
C ASP A 431 -11.32 7.03 27.12
N CYS A 432 -10.42 7.94 27.47
CA CYS A 432 -10.66 9.04 28.41
C CYS A 432 -10.28 10.38 27.78
N SER A 433 -10.22 10.47 26.44
CA SER A 433 -9.78 11.66 25.71
C SER A 433 -10.68 12.90 25.94
N GLU A 434 -11.95 12.69 26.32
CA GLU A 434 -12.88 13.77 26.69
C GLU A 434 -12.77 14.21 28.16
N ALA A 435 -12.08 13.44 29.03
CA ALA A 435 -11.83 13.87 30.40
C ALA A 435 -10.91 15.09 30.39
N ALA A 436 -11.26 16.13 31.16
CA ALA A 436 -10.55 17.42 31.19
C ALA A 436 -9.11 17.29 31.71
#